data_AF-A0A953W4X2-F1
#
_entry.id   AF-A0A953W4X2-F1
#
_cell.length_a   1.000
_cell.length_b   1.000
_cell.length_c   1.000
_cell.angle_alpha   90.00
_cell.angle_beta   90.00
_cell.angle_gamma   90.00
#
_symmetry.space_group_name_H-M   'P 1'
#
loop_
_entity.id
_entity.type
_entity.pdbx_description
1 polymer ?
#
loop_
_entity_poly.entity_id
_entity_poly.type
_entity_poly.pdbx_seq_one_letter_code
_entity_poly.pdbx_strand_id
1 'polypeptide(L)'
;WSFREYGAMAASIALGLVVGVGVLQPPAPMVATAASGLEAQGALSEALNTQLAADEAGAVRIGVSFRNHDGAYCRAFDLTQGGASGIACRDNNRWSIPLLSGSATGGEVRTAGASTEVLNAVDAMIEGDPLDAAAERAARDADWR
;
A
#
# COMPACT_ATOMS: atom_id res chain seq x y z
N TRP A 1 -30.24 -39.52 -27.35
CA TRP A 1 -28.99 -38.79 -27.64
C TRP A 1 -29.39 -37.55 -28.42
N SER A 2 -29.05 -36.30 -28.13
CA SER A 2 -28.11 -35.75 -27.16
C SER A 2 -28.42 -34.23 -27.04
N PHE A 3 -29.03 -33.78 -25.94
CA PHE A 3 -29.21 -32.35 -25.65
C PHE A 3 -28.46 -31.91 -24.39
N ARG A 4 -27.78 -32.85 -23.71
CA ARG A 4 -27.03 -32.59 -22.47
C ARG A 4 -25.55 -32.25 -22.71
N GLU A 5 -25.07 -32.43 -23.94
CA GLU A 5 -23.65 -32.29 -24.27
C GLU A 5 -23.26 -30.86 -24.70
N TYR A 6 -24.21 -30.00 -25.12
CA TYR A 6 -23.88 -28.66 -25.61
C TYR A 6 -23.75 -27.58 -24.53
N GLY A 7 -24.24 -27.81 -23.30
CA GLY A 7 -24.12 -26.84 -22.20
C GLY A 7 -22.70 -26.71 -21.64
N ALA A 8 -21.87 -27.74 -21.79
CA ALA A 8 -20.51 -27.77 -21.26
C ALA A 8 -19.51 -26.92 -22.07
N MET A 9 -19.76 -26.73 -23.37
CA MET A 9 -18.83 -26.02 -24.27
C MET A 9 -18.84 -24.49 -24.10
N ALA A 10 -19.97 -23.91 -23.67
CA ALA A 10 -20.06 -22.46 -23.44
C ALA A 10 -19.43 -22.04 -22.09
N ALA A 11 -19.52 -22.91 -21.09
CA ALA A 11 -19.03 -22.61 -19.73
C ALA A 11 -17.49 -22.51 -19.68
N SER A 12 -16.78 -23.34 -20.44
CA SER A 12 -15.31 -23.30 -20.49
C SER A 12 -14.78 -22.07 -21.20
N ILE A 13 -15.46 -21.55 -22.23
CA ILE A 13 -15.08 -20.31 -22.92
C ILE A 13 -15.29 -19.10 -22.02
N ALA A 14 -16.40 -19.05 -21.28
CA ALA A 14 -16.67 -17.95 -20.33
C ALA A 14 -15.65 -17.91 -19.18
N LEU A 15 -15.27 -19.07 -18.62
CA LEU A 15 -14.21 -19.16 -17.61
C LEU A 15 -12.83 -18.77 -18.16
N GLY A 16 -12.50 -19.20 -19.38
CA GLY A 16 -11.24 -18.84 -20.03
C GLY A 16 -11.08 -17.34 -20.30
N LEU A 17 -12.16 -16.65 -20.67
CA LEU A 17 -12.16 -15.20 -20.91
C LEU A 17 -12.05 -14.38 -19.61
N VAL A 18 -12.72 -14.79 -18.53
CA VAL A 18 -12.65 -14.06 -17.24
C VAL A 18 -11.24 -14.15 -16.64
N VAL A 19 -10.59 -15.31 -16.71
CA VAL A 19 -9.20 -15.47 -16.24
C VAL A 19 -8.20 -14.80 -17.19
N GLY A 20 -8.42 -14.93 -18.51
CA GLY A 20 -7.53 -14.38 -19.53
C GLY A 20 -7.43 -12.85 -19.50
N VAL A 21 -8.55 -12.15 -19.28
CA VAL A 21 -8.56 -10.67 -19.24
C VAL A 21 -7.85 -10.14 -17.99
N GLY A 22 -7.98 -10.80 -16.83
CA GLY A 22 -7.31 -10.38 -15.60
C GLY A 22 -5.78 -10.48 -15.64
N VAL A 23 -5.22 -11.39 -16.44
CA VAL A 23 -3.76 -11.58 -16.59
C VAL A 23 -3.13 -10.57 -17.56
N LEU A 24 -3.92 -9.98 -18.47
CA LEU A 24 -3.47 -9.02 -19.48
C LEU A 24 -3.58 -7.55 -19.03
N GLN A 25 -4.18 -7.28 -17.87
CA GLN A 25 -4.28 -5.92 -17.37
C GLN A 25 -2.94 -5.47 -16.79
N PRO A 26 -2.41 -4.30 -17.19
CA PRO A 26 -1.24 -3.73 -16.54
C PRO A 26 -1.54 -3.53 -15.05
N PRO A 27 -0.55 -3.73 -14.16
CA PRO A 27 -0.74 -3.52 -12.74
C PRO A 27 -1.27 -2.10 -12.49
N ALA A 28 -2.31 -1.99 -11.66
CA ALA A 28 -2.90 -0.70 -11.32
C ALA A 28 -1.83 0.22 -10.70
N PRO A 29 -1.89 1.54 -10.95
CA PRO A 29 -0.94 2.48 -10.35
C PRO A 29 -1.04 2.42 -8.82
N MET A 30 0.12 2.43 -8.16
CA MET A 30 0.21 2.38 -6.69
C MET A 30 0.08 3.77 -6.07
N VAL A 31 0.34 4.81 -6.84
CA VAL A 31 0.18 6.22 -6.46
C VAL A 31 -0.54 6.92 -7.61
N ALA A 32 -1.50 7.78 -7.27
CA ALA A 32 -2.20 8.60 -8.25
C ALA A 32 -2.35 10.04 -7.75
N THR A 33 -2.58 10.95 -8.69
CA THR A 33 -2.97 12.32 -8.38
C THR A 33 -4.47 12.42 -8.17
N ALA A 34 -4.86 13.00 -7.04
CA ALA A 34 -6.21 13.39 -6.67
C ALA A 34 -6.31 14.91 -6.55
N ALA A 35 -7.52 15.43 -6.35
CA ALA A 35 -7.74 16.87 -6.20
C ALA A 35 -7.03 17.46 -4.97
N SER A 36 -6.82 16.66 -3.92
CA SER A 36 -6.17 17.02 -2.66
C SER A 36 -4.67 16.77 -2.63
N GLY A 37 -4.08 16.17 -3.68
CA GLY A 37 -2.66 15.81 -3.72
C GLY A 37 -2.42 14.40 -4.22
N LEU A 38 -1.39 13.74 -3.70
CA LEU A 38 -1.09 12.34 -4.02
C LEU A 38 -1.90 11.41 -3.12
N GLU A 39 -2.42 10.32 -3.68
CA GLU A 39 -3.13 9.27 -2.94
C GLU A 39 -2.56 7.89 -3.27
N ALA A 40 -2.50 7.03 -2.26
CA ALA A 40 -2.17 5.62 -2.47
C ALA A 40 -3.34 4.87 -3.11
N GLN A 41 -3.03 4.03 -4.09
CA GLN A 41 -4.00 3.22 -4.83
C GLN A 41 -3.50 1.78 -5.01
N GLY A 42 -4.39 0.91 -5.49
CA GLY A 42 -4.09 -0.49 -5.78
C GLY A 42 -3.38 -1.18 -4.62
N ALA A 43 -2.27 -1.84 -4.93
CA ALA A 43 -1.48 -2.61 -3.97
C ALA A 43 -0.91 -1.78 -2.81
N LEU A 44 -0.63 -0.48 -2.99
CA LEU A 44 -0.15 0.37 -1.88
C LEU A 44 -1.26 0.65 -0.88
N SER A 45 -2.46 1.00 -1.37
CA SER A 45 -3.62 1.20 -0.49
C SER A 45 -3.99 -0.09 0.25
N GLU A 46 -3.96 -1.24 -0.44
CA GLU A 46 -4.22 -2.54 0.18
C GLU A 46 -3.20 -2.89 1.27
N ALA A 47 -1.91 -2.68 1.00
CA ALA A 47 -0.85 -2.88 1.99
C ALA A 47 -1.02 -1.97 3.21
N LEU A 48 -1.27 -0.67 2.99
CA LEU A 48 -1.51 0.30 4.06
C LEU A 48 -2.75 -0.04 4.90
N ASN A 49 -3.71 -0.77 4.35
CA ASN A 49 -4.90 -1.21 5.08
C ASN A 49 -4.67 -2.51 5.86
N THR A 50 -3.91 -3.46 5.33
CA THR A 50 -3.95 -4.86 5.80
C THR A 50 -2.64 -5.38 6.40
N GLN A 51 -1.51 -4.91 5.89
CA GLN A 51 -0.19 -5.35 6.37
C GLN A 51 0.14 -4.69 7.70
N LEU A 52 0.85 -5.41 8.56
CA LEU A 52 1.48 -4.86 9.76
C LEU A 52 2.92 -4.42 9.43
N ALA A 53 3.48 -3.51 10.23
CA ALA A 53 4.87 -3.06 10.07
C ALA A 53 5.90 -4.19 10.19
N ALA A 54 5.54 -5.27 10.89
CA ALA A 54 6.38 -6.46 11.02
C ALA A 54 6.38 -7.36 9.76
N ASP A 55 5.48 -7.11 8.80
CA ASP A 55 5.36 -7.90 7.58
C ASP A 55 6.33 -7.36 6.52
N GLU A 56 7.45 -8.06 6.29
CA GLU A 56 8.51 -7.60 5.39
C GLU A 56 8.36 -8.09 3.93
N ALA A 57 7.29 -8.82 3.60
CA ALA A 57 7.15 -9.50 2.31
C ALA A 57 6.28 -8.73 1.31
N GLY A 58 6.79 -8.56 0.08
CA GLY A 58 5.99 -8.15 -1.09
C GLY A 58 6.52 -6.95 -1.86
N ALA A 59 5.62 -6.34 -2.65
CA ALA A 59 5.91 -5.15 -3.46
C ALA A 59 5.97 -3.85 -2.62
N VAL A 60 5.34 -3.88 -1.44
CA VAL A 60 5.27 -2.79 -0.48
C VAL A 60 5.81 -3.31 0.84
N ARG A 61 6.68 -2.54 1.47
CA ARG A 61 7.08 -2.74 2.86
C ARG A 61 6.51 -1.60 3.69
N ILE A 62 5.89 -1.94 4.81
CA ILE A 62 5.40 -0.94 5.75
C ILE A 62 6.43 -0.77 6.86
N GLY A 63 6.82 0.48 7.10
CA GLY A 63 7.67 0.86 8.21
C GLY A 63 6.85 1.22 9.44
N VAL A 64 7.26 2.28 10.15
CA VAL A 64 6.56 2.74 11.36
C VAL A 64 5.15 3.22 11.08
N SER A 65 4.24 2.90 12.01
CA SER A 65 2.88 3.43 12.08
C SER A 65 2.78 4.37 13.27
N PHE A 66 2.14 5.53 13.11
CA PHE A 66 2.08 6.56 14.15
C PHE A 66 0.81 7.42 14.01
N ARG A 67 0.49 8.23 15.03
CA ARG A 67 -0.52 9.30 14.92
C ARG A 67 0.20 10.63 14.66
N ASN A 68 -0.34 11.43 13.75
CA ASN A 68 0.14 12.80 13.56
C ASN A 68 -0.52 13.78 14.54
N HIS A 69 -0.07 15.03 14.54
CA HIS A 69 -0.63 16.12 15.36
C HIS A 69 -2.12 16.43 15.10
N ASP A 70 -2.69 15.98 13.97
CA ASP A 70 -4.12 16.08 13.67
C ASP A 70 -4.91 14.85 14.16
N GLY A 71 -4.23 13.90 14.81
CA GLY A 71 -4.78 12.63 15.28
C GLY A 71 -4.96 11.58 14.18
N ALA A 72 -4.64 11.86 12.92
CA ALA A 72 -4.73 10.90 11.82
C ALA A 72 -3.65 9.83 11.91
N TYR A 73 -3.98 8.60 11.53
CA TYR A 73 -3.00 7.53 11.41
C TYR A 73 -2.11 7.75 10.20
N CYS A 74 -0.80 7.75 10.38
CA CYS A 74 0.19 7.82 9.31
C CYS A 74 1.09 6.59 9.34
N ARG A 75 1.52 6.14 8.15
CA ARG A 75 2.37 4.97 7.98
C ARG A 75 3.48 5.29 6.99
N ALA A 76 4.73 5.00 7.38
CA ALA A 76 5.86 5.04 6.46
C ALA A 76 5.81 3.81 5.55
N PHE A 77 6.14 3.96 4.27
CA PHE A 77 6.19 2.85 3.33
C PHE A 77 7.42 2.94 2.42
N ASP A 78 7.80 1.78 1.88
CA ASP A 78 8.84 1.62 0.88
C ASP A 78 8.35 0.69 -0.23
N LEU A 79 8.45 1.14 -1.48
CA LEU A 79 8.14 0.36 -2.66
C LEU A 79 9.40 -0.39 -3.08
N THR A 80 9.35 -1.72 -2.98
CA THR A 80 10.50 -2.56 -3.33
C THR A 80 10.84 -2.49 -4.81
N GLN A 81 9.85 -2.18 -5.64
CA GLN A 81 10.02 -1.87 -7.06
C GLN A 81 9.88 -0.37 -7.31
N GLY A 82 10.76 0.20 -8.12
CA GLY A 82 10.76 1.63 -8.46
C GLY A 82 11.48 2.52 -7.44
N GLY A 83 11.86 1.98 -6.28
CA GLY A 83 12.73 2.66 -5.31
C GLY A 83 12.11 3.88 -4.65
N ALA A 84 10.78 3.98 -4.61
CA ALA A 84 10.09 5.09 -3.97
C ALA A 84 9.71 4.74 -2.53
N SER A 85 9.86 5.70 -1.62
CA SER A 85 9.45 5.59 -0.22
C SER A 85 8.68 6.83 0.18
N GLY A 86 7.91 6.78 1.26
CA GLY A 86 7.11 7.92 1.66
C GLY A 86 6.35 7.73 2.95
N ILE A 87 5.47 8.69 3.23
CA ILE A 87 4.51 8.64 4.34
C ILE A 87 3.12 8.75 3.73
N ALA A 88 2.23 7.86 4.15
CA ALA A 88 0.81 7.92 3.83
C ALA A 88 0.00 8.15 5.11
N CYS A 89 -0.89 9.13 5.12
CA CYS A 89 -1.78 9.45 6.22
C CYS A 89 -3.23 9.17 5.86
N ARG A 90 -3.97 8.61 6.81
CA ARG A 90 -5.37 8.25 6.67
C ARG A 90 -6.22 9.51 6.58
N ASP A 91 -7.01 9.61 5.53
CA ASP A 91 -7.95 10.69 5.30
C ASP A 91 -9.21 10.15 4.64
N ASN A 92 -10.37 10.25 5.31
CA ASN A 92 -11.68 9.89 4.75
C ASN A 92 -11.72 8.52 4.02
N ASN A 93 -11.21 7.46 4.67
CA ASN A 93 -11.05 6.09 4.14
C ASN A 93 -10.08 5.94 2.95
N ARG A 94 -9.31 6.98 2.65
CA ARG A 94 -8.21 6.99 1.70
C ARG A 94 -6.89 7.21 2.43
N TRP A 95 -5.81 7.06 1.69
CA TRP A 95 -4.46 7.27 2.16
C TRP A 95 -3.84 8.39 1.33
N SER A 96 -3.77 9.58 1.90
CA SER A 96 -3.09 10.74 1.31
C SER A 96 -1.59 10.60 1.50
N ILE A 97 -0.79 10.98 0.50
CA ILE A 97 0.67 10.86 0.52
C ILE A 97 1.28 12.27 0.57
N PRO A 98 1.45 12.86 1.77
CA PRO A 98 2.08 14.16 1.92
C PRO A 98 3.58 14.16 1.60
N LEU A 99 4.22 12.99 1.67
CA LEU A 99 5.62 12.82 1.32
C LEU A 99 5.81 11.59 0.43
N LEU A 100 6.40 11.82 -0.74
CA LEU A 100 6.90 10.78 -1.63
C LEU A 100 8.32 11.14 -2.06
N SER A 101 9.29 10.30 -1.72
CA SER A 101 10.68 10.41 -2.12
C SER A 101 11.04 9.29 -3.10
N GLY A 102 11.54 9.64 -4.28
CA GLY A 102 12.14 8.65 -5.18
C GLY A 102 13.61 8.41 -4.82
N SER A 103 14.07 7.16 -4.78
CA SER A 103 15.49 6.85 -4.70
C SER A 103 16.16 7.24 -6.00
N ALA A 104 17.02 8.27 -5.95
CA ALA A 104 18.00 8.48 -6.99
C ALA A 104 18.86 7.21 -7.11
N THR A 105 18.93 6.67 -8.33
CA THR A 105 19.73 5.50 -8.71
C THR A 105 21.17 5.55 -8.17
N GLY A 106 21.59 4.47 -7.49
CA GLY A 106 22.99 4.05 -7.39
C GLY A 106 23.82 4.73 -6.32
N GLY A 107 23.97 4.07 -5.17
CA GLY A 107 24.96 4.46 -4.16
C GLY A 107 24.70 3.73 -2.86
N GLU A 108 25.49 2.67 -2.65
CA GLU A 108 25.72 1.95 -1.39
C GLU A 108 24.50 1.47 -0.60
N VAL A 109 24.38 0.14 -0.53
CA VAL A 109 23.54 -0.67 0.38
C VAL A 109 22.88 0.15 1.48
N ARG A 110 21.65 0.63 1.25
CA ARG A 110 20.79 1.08 2.35
C ARG A 110 20.18 -0.14 3.00
N THR A 111 20.52 -0.29 4.27
CA THR A 111 19.85 -1.12 5.27
C THR A 111 18.33 -0.99 5.15
N ALA A 112 17.59 -2.03 5.54
CA ALA A 112 16.14 -2.20 5.42
C ALA A 112 15.26 -1.19 6.18
N GLY A 113 15.72 0.05 6.38
CA GLY A 113 15.01 1.15 7.01
C GLY A 113 14.58 2.23 6.02
N ALA A 114 13.66 3.08 6.47
CA ALA A 114 13.18 4.23 5.72
C ALA A 114 14.35 5.20 5.37
N SER A 115 14.20 5.94 4.27
CA SER A 115 15.19 6.96 3.90
C SER A 115 15.28 8.06 4.96
N THR A 116 16.41 8.77 5.05
CA THR A 116 16.61 9.85 6.04
C THR A 116 15.53 10.93 5.93
N GLU A 117 15.08 11.22 4.70
CA GLU A 117 14.01 12.18 4.44
C GLU A 117 12.67 11.71 5.04
N VAL A 118 12.36 10.42 4.90
CA VAL A 118 11.17 9.82 5.50
C VAL A 118 11.27 9.83 7.02
N LEU A 119 12.42 9.48 7.59
CA LEU A 119 12.63 9.50 9.05
C LEU A 119 12.46 10.92 9.63
N ASN A 120 13.07 11.93 9.02
CA ASN A 120 12.92 13.32 9.45
C ASN A 120 11.46 13.80 9.36
N ALA A 121 10.73 13.35 8.34
CA ALA A 121 9.32 13.69 8.21
C ALA A 121 8.44 12.97 9.23
N VAL A 122 8.75 11.70 9.58
CA VAL A 122 8.11 11.02 10.70
C VAL A 122 8.33 11.81 11.98
N ASP A 123 9.58 12.16 12.31
CA ASP A 123 9.91 12.91 13.52
C ASP A 123 9.20 14.28 13.61
N ALA A 124 9.00 14.94 12.46
CA ALA A 124 8.28 16.21 12.40
C ALA A 124 6.75 16.04 12.57
N MET A 125 6.19 14.94 12.05
CA MET A 125 4.74 14.72 12.00
C MET A 125 4.19 13.98 13.21
N ILE A 126 5.02 13.16 13.87
CA ILE A 126 4.57 12.26 14.92
C ILE A 126 4.14 13.01 16.19
N GLU A 127 3.00 12.60 16.72
CA GLU A 127 2.56 12.95 18.06
C GLU A 127 2.75 11.76 19.00
N GLY A 128 3.69 11.90 19.94
CA GLY A 128 4.03 10.85 20.90
C GLY A 128 4.92 9.75 20.31
N ASP A 129 4.74 8.52 20.79
CA ASP A 129 5.52 7.36 20.35
C ASP A 129 4.88 6.67 19.14
N PRO A 130 5.67 6.00 18.28
CA PRO A 130 5.14 5.12 17.26
C PRO A 130 4.25 4.03 17.86
N LEU A 131 3.26 3.58 17.09
CA LEU A 131 2.41 2.47 17.50
C LEU A 131 3.27 1.22 17.71
N ASP A 132 3.11 0.60 18.87
CA ASP A 132 3.58 -0.77 19.06
C ASP A 132 2.75 -1.75 18.22
N ALA A 133 3.20 -3.01 18.17
CA ALA A 133 2.54 -4.02 17.38
C ALA A 133 1.09 -4.31 17.82
N ALA A 134 0.74 -4.13 19.10
CA ALA A 134 -0.62 -4.36 19.58
C ALA A 134 -1.55 -3.21 19.18
N ALA A 135 -1.09 -1.97 19.35
CA ALA A 135 -1.79 -0.76 18.92
C ALA A 135 -1.97 -0.74 17.39
N GLU A 136 -0.97 -1.17 16.63
CA GLU A 136 -1.07 -1.27 15.16
C GLU A 136 -2.14 -2.27 14.73
N ARG A 137 -2.15 -3.47 15.32
CA ARG A 137 -3.20 -4.47 15.04
C ARG A 137 -4.58 -3.93 15.39
N ALA A 138 -4.73 -3.29 16.54
CA ALA A 138 -5.99 -2.71 16.96
C ALA A 138 -6.45 -1.60 16.00
N ALA A 139 -5.54 -0.72 15.55
CA ALA A 139 -5.84 0.32 14.58
C ALA A 139 -6.27 -0.29 13.23
N ARG A 140 -5.56 -1.31 12.75
CA ARG A 140 -5.89 -2.04 11.53
C ARG A 140 -7.28 -2.68 11.61
N ASP A 141 -7.55 -3.41 12.69
CA ASP A 141 -8.82 -4.12 12.90
C ASP A 141 -10.00 -3.14 13.10
N ALA A 142 -9.70 -1.88 13.44
CA ALA A 142 -10.66 -0.76 13.51
C ALA A 142 -10.72 0.07 12.21
N ASP A 143 -10.18 -0.42 11.09
CA ASP A 143 -10.12 0.25 9.79
C ASP A 143 -9.42 1.62 9.83
N TRP A 144 -8.42 1.77 10.72
CA TRP A 144 -7.64 3.00 10.91
C TRP A 144 -8.53 4.22 11.20
N ARG A 145 -9.48 4.07 12.13
CA ARG A 145 -10.45 5.11 12.51
C ARG A 145 -10.17 5.75 13.86
#